data_AF-Q26HU7-F1
#
_entry.id   AF-Q26HU7-F1
#
_cell.length_a   1.000
_cell.length_b   1.000
_cell.length_c   1.000
_cell.angle_alpha   90.00
_cell.angle_beta   90.00
_cell.angle_gamma   90.00
#
_symmetry.space_group_name_H-M   'P 1'
#
loop_
_entity.id
_entity.type
_entity.pdbx_description
1 polymer ?
#
loop_
_entity_poly.entity_id
_entity_poly.type
_entity_poly.pdbx_seq_one_letter_code
_entity_poly.pdbx_strand_id
1 'polypeptide(L)'
;MRILNVEWWIWVLFAWLLFLIYHAFKVFITNRLLGPGWEKRQYERLVQKQKDRIAQIEEKVTKSNPLPETKIINTPVSKKRVITMIAAAGANNELGKDGDLVWHLPDDFKRFKSLTTGHHIIMGRKTFESFPKPLPNRTHIILTRDANYKTDGGIVVHDLSTALAAASSDEEPFIIGGGEIYKLGLEIADRIELTRVHGSFDVDTYFPEFDEKQWKLIRTEHHPADDKHEYAFDFETWERI
;
A
#
# COMPACT_ATOMS: atom_id res chain seq x y z
N MET A 1 -38.20 -38.99 36.86
CA MET A 1 -37.66 -39.74 35.71
C MET A 1 -36.16 -39.89 35.95
N ARG A 2 -35.68 -41.12 36.18
CA ARG A 2 -34.26 -41.39 36.49
C ARG A 2 -33.52 -41.73 35.20
N ILE A 3 -32.34 -41.19 35.03
CA ILE A 3 -31.45 -41.49 33.90
C ILE A 3 -30.25 -42.22 34.49
N LEU A 4 -29.97 -43.45 34.03
CA LEU A 4 -28.87 -44.28 34.53
C LEU A 4 -28.88 -44.47 36.06
N ASN A 5 -30.07 -44.72 36.65
CA ASN A 5 -30.27 -44.86 38.10
C ASN A 5 -29.92 -43.62 38.95
N VAL A 6 -29.73 -42.46 38.32
CA VAL A 6 -29.47 -41.18 39.00
C VAL A 6 -30.59 -40.19 38.68
N GLU A 7 -30.95 -39.34 39.64
CA GLU A 7 -31.96 -38.30 39.43
C GLU A 7 -31.48 -37.27 38.37
N TRP A 8 -32.35 -36.93 37.41
CA TRP A 8 -31.99 -36.11 36.25
C TRP A 8 -31.39 -34.72 36.58
N TRP A 9 -31.77 -34.13 37.72
CA TRP A 9 -31.25 -32.83 38.17
C TRP A 9 -29.76 -32.87 38.53
N ILE A 10 -29.22 -34.05 38.86
CA ILE A 10 -27.78 -34.24 39.15
C ILE A 10 -26.96 -34.04 37.87
N TRP A 11 -27.45 -34.53 36.72
CA TRP A 11 -26.82 -34.29 35.42
C TRP A 11 -26.87 -32.83 35.01
N VAL A 12 -27.96 -32.12 35.31
CA VAL A 12 -28.08 -30.67 35.07
C VAL A 12 -27.09 -29.89 35.92
N LEU A 13 -26.93 -30.24 37.21
CA LEU A 13 -25.91 -29.65 38.08
C LEU A 13 -24.49 -29.92 37.58
N PHE A 14 -24.22 -31.14 37.09
CA PHE A 14 -22.91 -31.50 36.56
C PHE A 14 -22.59 -30.71 35.29
N ALA A 15 -23.57 -30.53 34.39
CA ALA A 15 -23.43 -29.70 33.20
C ALA A 15 -23.17 -28.22 33.56
N TRP A 16 -23.89 -27.70 34.55
CA TRP A 16 -23.68 -26.33 35.06
C TRP A 16 -22.30 -26.15 35.71
N LEU A 17 -21.83 -27.12 36.48
CA LEU A 17 -20.49 -27.12 37.08
C LEU A 17 -19.41 -27.13 36.00
N LEU A 18 -19.54 -27.97 34.97
CA LEU A 18 -18.62 -28.01 33.84
C LEU A 18 -18.58 -26.68 33.09
N PHE A 19 -19.74 -26.06 32.85
CA PHE A 19 -19.82 -24.74 32.22
C PHE A 19 -19.12 -23.67 33.06
N LEU A 20 -19.31 -23.68 34.38
CA LEU A 20 -18.68 -22.74 35.31
C LEU A 20 -17.17 -22.94 35.37
N ILE A 21 -16.68 -24.19 35.39
CA ILE A 21 -15.25 -24.51 35.33
C ILE A 21 -14.65 -24.04 34.00
N TYR A 22 -15.32 -24.31 32.88
CA TYR A 22 -14.87 -23.85 31.56
C TYR A 22 -14.81 -22.33 31.48
N HIS A 23 -15.83 -21.64 32.00
CA HIS A 23 -15.88 -20.18 32.02
C HIS A 23 -14.78 -19.59 32.91
N ALA A 24 -14.61 -20.13 34.12
CA ALA A 24 -13.54 -19.73 35.03
C ALA A 24 -12.16 -19.94 34.41
N PHE A 25 -11.94 -21.09 33.74
CA PHE A 25 -10.70 -21.38 33.02
C PHE A 25 -10.48 -20.39 31.87
N LYS A 26 -11.50 -20.15 31.03
CA LYS A 26 -11.43 -19.21 29.90
C LYS A 26 -11.05 -17.82 30.39
N VAL A 27 -11.76 -17.29 31.40
CA VAL A 27 -11.52 -15.94 31.94
C VAL A 27 -10.16 -15.85 32.62
N PHE A 28 -9.75 -16.85 33.39
CA PHE A 28 -8.46 -16.86 34.08
C PHE A 28 -7.28 -16.96 33.11
N ILE A 29 -7.34 -17.86 32.13
CA ILE A 29 -6.26 -18.06 31.15
C ILE A 29 -6.12 -16.84 30.23
N THR A 30 -7.24 -16.31 29.72
CA THR A 30 -7.21 -15.13 28.84
C THR A 30 -6.73 -13.88 29.57
N ASN A 31 -7.25 -13.60 30.77
CA ASN A 31 -6.88 -12.37 31.48
C ASN A 31 -5.51 -12.43 32.16
N ARG A 32 -5.04 -13.61 32.59
CA ARG A 32 -3.79 -13.75 33.37
C ARG A 32 -2.60 -14.24 32.56
N LEU A 33 -2.81 -15.15 31.60
CA LEU A 33 -1.71 -15.83 30.88
C LEU A 33 -1.48 -15.29 29.47
N LEU A 34 -2.54 -14.94 28.73
CA LEU A 34 -2.48 -14.44 27.35
C LEU A 34 -2.98 -13.00 27.21
N GLY A 35 -2.92 -12.22 28.30
CA GLY A 35 -3.33 -10.81 28.26
C GLY A 35 -2.32 -9.92 27.52
N PRO A 36 -2.63 -8.61 27.39
CA PRO A 36 -1.80 -7.64 26.65
C PRO A 36 -0.33 -7.58 27.09
N GLY A 37 -0.06 -7.82 28.38
CA GLY A 37 1.30 -7.88 28.92
C GLY A 37 2.10 -9.10 28.44
N TRP A 38 1.45 -10.23 28.13
CA TRP A 38 2.12 -11.39 27.55
C TRP A 38 2.50 -11.14 26.09
N GLU A 39 1.59 -10.55 25.31
CA GLU A 39 1.84 -10.18 23.91
C GLU A 39 3.00 -9.18 23.80
N LYS A 40 2.98 -8.12 24.64
CA LYS A 40 4.07 -7.14 24.71
C LYS A 40 5.43 -7.79 24.98
N ARG A 41 5.49 -8.76 25.91
CA ARG A 41 6.73 -9.51 26.21
C ARG A 41 7.18 -10.38 25.03
N GLN A 42 6.27 -11.00 24.28
CA GLN A 42 6.65 -11.74 23.08
C GLN A 42 7.19 -10.81 22.00
N TYR A 43 6.55 -9.66 21.80
CA TYR A 43 6.99 -8.65 20.86
C TYR A 43 8.40 -8.12 21.22
N GLU A 44 8.62 -7.75 22.48
CA GLU A 44 9.94 -7.31 22.98
C GLU A 44 11.02 -8.39 22.77
N ARG A 45 10.70 -9.67 23.02
CA ARG A 45 11.60 -10.80 22.75
C ARG A 45 11.96 -10.92 21.26
N LEU A 46 11.01 -10.72 20.36
CA LEU A 46 11.25 -10.77 18.92
C LEU A 46 12.13 -9.61 18.46
N VAL A 47 11.86 -8.40 18.94
CA VAL A 47 12.68 -7.21 18.66
C VAL A 47 14.11 -7.42 19.17
N GLN A 48 14.29 -7.95 20.37
CA GLN A 48 15.63 -8.23 20.90
C GLN A 48 16.38 -9.25 20.04
N LYS A 49 15.72 -10.35 19.63
CA LYS A 49 16.33 -11.34 18.73
C LYS A 49 16.75 -10.75 17.39
N GLN A 50 15.99 -9.78 16.86
CA GLN A 50 16.36 -9.08 15.63
C GLN A 50 17.60 -8.19 15.86
N LYS A 51 17.64 -7.43 16.96
CA LYS A 51 18.82 -6.62 17.34
C LYS A 51 20.07 -7.48 17.46
N ASP A 52 19.97 -8.63 18.13
CA ASP A 52 21.11 -9.55 18.29
C ASP A 52 21.58 -10.12 16.94
N ARG A 53 20.66 -10.45 16.03
CA ARG A 53 20.99 -10.89 14.66
C ARG A 53 21.67 -9.79 13.85
N ILE A 54 21.18 -8.55 13.94
CA ILE A 54 21.79 -7.40 13.25
C ILE A 54 23.22 -7.22 13.75
N ALA A 55 23.45 -7.21 15.06
CA ALA A 55 24.79 -7.10 15.64
C ALA A 55 25.74 -8.22 15.17
N GLN A 56 25.24 -9.47 15.08
CA GLN A 56 26.03 -10.59 14.54
C GLN A 56 26.35 -10.42 13.04
N ILE A 57 25.43 -9.85 12.26
CA ILE A 57 25.66 -9.57 10.84
C ILE A 57 26.69 -8.47 10.69
N GLU A 58 26.58 -7.38 11.46
CA GLU A 58 27.55 -6.28 11.47
C GLU A 58 28.96 -6.77 11.84
N GLU A 59 29.08 -7.61 12.87
CA GLU A 59 30.37 -8.21 13.26
C GLU A 59 30.95 -9.07 12.13
N LYS A 60 30.12 -9.90 11.49
CA LYS A 60 30.54 -10.75 10.36
C LYS A 60 30.98 -9.91 9.15
N VAL A 61 30.21 -8.87 8.81
CA VAL A 61 30.52 -7.94 7.71
C VAL A 61 31.87 -7.27 7.97
N THR A 62 32.07 -6.73 9.18
CA THR A 62 33.31 -6.05 9.60
C THR A 62 34.54 -6.96 9.54
N LYS A 63 34.39 -8.24 9.91
CA LYS A 63 35.48 -9.24 9.82
C LYS A 63 35.78 -9.66 8.37
N SER A 64 34.76 -9.71 7.50
CA SER A 64 34.91 -10.14 6.10
C SER A 64 35.40 -9.06 5.16
N ASN A 65 35.08 -7.79 5.44
CA ASN A 65 35.42 -6.63 4.62
C ASN A 65 35.68 -5.43 5.54
N PRO A 66 36.93 -5.17 5.96
CA PRO A 66 37.26 -3.96 6.68
C PRO A 66 37.09 -2.76 5.75
N LEU A 67 36.07 -1.94 5.99
CA LEU A 67 35.88 -0.67 5.30
C LEU A 67 37.02 0.29 5.71
N PRO A 68 37.60 1.08 4.79
CA PRO A 68 38.52 2.15 5.16
C PRO A 68 37.79 3.13 6.10
N GLU A 69 38.47 3.59 7.16
CA GLU A 69 37.95 4.52 8.16
C GLU A 69 37.40 5.80 7.50
N THR A 70 36.14 5.75 7.12
CA THR A 70 35.41 6.92 6.65
C THR A 70 34.76 7.51 7.89
N LYS A 71 35.15 8.73 8.25
CA LYS A 71 34.56 9.47 9.38
C LYS A 71 33.04 9.46 9.25
N ILE A 72 32.38 8.65 10.08
CA ILE A 72 30.93 8.55 10.10
C ILE A 72 30.39 9.84 10.73
N ILE A 73 29.88 10.73 9.89
CA ILE A 73 29.03 11.83 10.35
C ILE A 73 27.73 11.16 10.81
N ASN A 74 27.45 11.20 12.12
CA ASN A 74 26.19 10.75 12.71
C ASN A 74 25.02 11.60 12.20
N THR A 75 24.52 11.29 11.02
CA THR A 75 23.17 11.66 10.59
C THR A 75 22.40 10.35 10.47
N PRO A 76 21.19 10.22 11.05
CA PRO A 76 20.34 9.08 10.72
C PRO A 76 20.11 9.14 9.21
N VAL A 77 20.68 8.18 8.47
CA VAL A 77 20.37 8.02 7.05
C VAL A 77 18.94 7.49 6.99
N SER A 78 17.99 8.42 7.08
CA SER A 78 16.62 8.25 6.64
C SER A 78 16.71 7.74 5.20
N LYS A 79 16.34 6.49 4.97
CA LYS A 79 16.17 5.96 3.62
C LYS A 79 15.21 6.90 2.90
N LYS A 80 15.69 7.62 1.87
CA LYS A 80 14.89 8.62 1.17
C LYS A 80 13.63 7.95 0.63
N ARG A 81 12.46 8.41 1.07
CA ARG A 81 11.16 8.01 0.50
C ARG A 81 11.13 8.39 -0.98
N VAL A 82 10.66 7.49 -1.84
CA VAL A 82 10.51 7.72 -3.28
C VAL A 82 9.02 7.86 -3.58
N ILE A 83 8.59 9.03 -4.04
CA ILE A 83 7.18 9.23 -4.41
C ILE A 83 7.01 8.88 -5.88
N THR A 84 6.15 7.90 -6.18
CA THR A 84 5.97 7.40 -7.55
C THR A 84 4.58 7.78 -8.09
N MET A 85 4.51 8.41 -9.26
CA MET A 85 3.24 8.49 -10.00
C MET A 85 3.09 7.26 -10.87
N ILE A 86 1.89 6.70 -10.94
CA ILE A 86 1.59 5.59 -11.85
C ILE A 86 0.32 5.90 -12.66
N ALA A 87 0.41 5.76 -13.97
CA ALA A 87 -0.67 6.11 -14.91
C ALA A 87 -0.58 5.29 -16.21
N ALA A 88 -1.71 5.19 -16.92
CA ALA A 88 -1.73 4.77 -18.32
C ALA A 88 -2.09 5.99 -19.18
N ALA A 89 -1.09 6.48 -19.92
CA ALA A 89 -1.08 7.59 -20.87
C ALA A 89 -1.40 7.22 -22.33
N GLY A 90 -2.31 7.86 -23.05
CA GLY A 90 -2.30 7.84 -24.53
C GLY A 90 -1.08 8.56 -25.12
N ALA A 91 -0.91 8.51 -26.44
CA ALA A 91 0.23 9.13 -27.13
C ALA A 91 0.31 10.66 -26.93
N ASN A 92 -0.84 11.32 -26.75
CA ASN A 92 -0.95 12.76 -26.47
C ASN A 92 -1.40 13.01 -25.01
N ASN A 93 -0.99 12.14 -24.09
CA ASN A 93 -1.32 12.19 -22.67
C ASN A 93 -2.82 12.01 -22.35
N GLU A 94 -3.61 11.42 -23.25
CA GLU A 94 -5.00 11.07 -22.96
C GLU A 94 -5.07 10.14 -21.74
N LEU A 95 -5.97 10.34 -20.78
CA LEU A 95 -6.15 9.42 -19.63
C LEU A 95 -7.48 8.69 -19.69
N GLY A 96 -8.58 9.43 -19.77
CA GLY A 96 -9.90 8.87 -19.59
C GLY A 96 -11.02 9.87 -19.86
N LYS A 97 -12.23 9.35 -19.97
CA LYS A 97 -13.44 10.10 -20.29
C LYS A 97 -14.52 9.75 -19.28
N ASP A 98 -15.25 10.75 -18.80
CA ASP A 98 -16.36 10.57 -17.84
C ASP A 98 -15.98 9.81 -16.54
N GLY A 99 -14.69 9.79 -16.19
CA GLY A 99 -14.17 9.10 -15.00
C GLY A 99 -13.66 7.67 -15.23
N ASP A 100 -13.78 7.15 -16.45
CA ASP A 100 -13.32 5.81 -16.84
C ASP A 100 -12.15 5.86 -17.83
N LEU A 101 -11.35 4.79 -17.83
CA LEU A 101 -10.34 4.57 -18.87
C LEU A 101 -11.04 4.12 -20.17
N VAL A 102 -10.61 4.66 -21.29
CA VAL A 102 -11.21 4.39 -22.62
C VAL A 102 -10.63 3.16 -23.32
N TRP A 103 -9.71 2.44 -22.66
CA TRP A 103 -9.12 1.20 -23.14
C TRP A 103 -9.16 0.11 -22.07
N HIS A 104 -9.01 -1.14 -22.52
CA HIS A 104 -8.90 -2.30 -21.65
C HIS A 104 -7.55 -2.98 -21.85
N LEU A 105 -6.64 -2.84 -20.87
CA LEU A 105 -5.29 -3.39 -20.93
C LEU A 105 -5.03 -4.31 -19.72
N PRO A 106 -5.37 -5.62 -19.81
CA PRO A 106 -5.22 -6.55 -18.70
C PRO A 106 -3.82 -6.63 -18.09
N ASP A 107 -2.77 -6.55 -18.92
CA ASP A 107 -1.40 -6.63 -18.41
C ASP A 107 -0.94 -5.33 -17.74
N ASP A 108 -1.46 -4.17 -18.15
CA ASP A 108 -1.28 -2.91 -17.40
C ASP A 108 -1.95 -2.99 -16.01
N PHE A 109 -3.18 -3.51 -15.93
CA PHE A 109 -3.84 -3.74 -14.64
C PHE A 109 -3.06 -4.67 -13.71
N LYS A 110 -2.44 -5.73 -14.27
CA LYS A 110 -1.54 -6.61 -13.51
C LYS A 110 -0.31 -5.86 -13.01
N ARG A 111 0.31 -5.04 -13.87
CA ARG A 111 1.48 -4.22 -13.50
C ARG A 111 1.12 -3.24 -12.40
N PHE A 112 0.03 -2.48 -12.55
CA PHE A 112 -0.50 -1.59 -11.52
C PHE A 112 -0.71 -2.31 -10.20
N LYS A 113 -1.36 -3.47 -10.21
CA LYS A 113 -1.57 -4.28 -9.00
C LYS A 113 -0.24 -4.74 -8.38
N SER A 114 0.70 -5.18 -9.20
CA SER A 114 2.00 -5.68 -8.73
C SER A 114 2.85 -4.58 -8.09
N LEU A 115 2.83 -3.36 -8.66
CA LEU A 115 3.62 -2.23 -8.17
C LEU A 115 3.00 -1.62 -6.91
N THR A 116 1.67 -1.51 -6.85
CA THR A 116 0.98 -0.78 -5.77
C THR A 116 0.60 -1.63 -4.57
N THR A 117 0.66 -2.97 -4.66
CA THR A 117 0.25 -3.84 -3.54
C THR A 117 1.15 -3.65 -2.32
N GLY A 118 0.55 -3.55 -1.13
CA GLY A 118 1.28 -3.29 0.11
C GLY A 118 1.59 -1.82 0.37
N HIS A 119 1.34 -0.94 -0.61
CA HIS A 119 1.66 0.48 -0.54
C HIS A 119 0.42 1.36 -0.31
N HIS A 120 0.69 2.62 0.00
CA HIS A 120 -0.27 3.70 0.13
C HIS A 120 -0.50 4.31 -1.25
N ILE A 121 -1.77 4.39 -1.63
CA ILE A 121 -2.19 4.95 -2.92
C ILE A 121 -2.95 6.26 -2.67
N ILE A 122 -2.45 7.33 -3.27
CA ILE A 122 -2.98 8.68 -3.16
C ILE A 122 -3.77 8.97 -4.42
N MET A 123 -5.04 9.36 -4.24
CA MET A 123 -5.93 9.63 -5.35
C MET A 123 -6.96 10.72 -5.03
N GLY A 124 -7.63 11.21 -6.06
CA GLY A 124 -8.74 12.15 -5.93
C GLY A 124 -10.05 11.42 -5.64
N ARG A 125 -11.01 12.13 -5.04
CA ARG A 125 -12.34 11.58 -4.72
C ARG A 125 -12.99 10.85 -5.91
N LYS A 126 -13.03 11.48 -7.09
CA LYS A 126 -13.66 10.90 -8.29
C LYS A 126 -13.01 9.57 -8.73
N THR A 127 -11.69 9.48 -8.64
CA THR A 127 -10.94 8.25 -8.95
C THR A 127 -11.22 7.15 -7.94
N PHE A 128 -11.39 7.50 -6.66
CA PHE A 128 -11.79 6.53 -5.65
C PHE A 128 -13.23 6.02 -5.90
N GLU A 129 -14.14 6.92 -6.29
CA GLU A 129 -15.55 6.62 -6.55
C GLU A 129 -15.76 5.77 -7.83
N SER A 130 -14.81 5.77 -8.77
CA SER A 130 -14.90 4.89 -9.96
C SER A 130 -14.56 3.43 -9.66
N PHE A 131 -13.93 3.14 -8.51
CA PHE A 131 -13.69 1.76 -8.13
C PHE A 131 -14.98 1.10 -7.63
N PRO A 132 -15.33 -0.10 -8.14
CA PRO A 132 -16.51 -0.83 -7.65
C PRO A 132 -16.36 -1.26 -6.18
N LYS A 133 -15.12 -1.36 -5.71
CA LYS A 133 -14.75 -1.61 -4.31
C LYS A 133 -13.31 -1.16 -4.05
N PRO A 134 -12.97 -0.83 -2.79
CA PRO A 134 -11.58 -0.56 -2.41
C PRO A 134 -10.66 -1.70 -2.82
N LEU A 135 -9.48 -1.31 -3.28
CA LEU A 135 -8.45 -2.21 -3.77
C LEU A 135 -7.79 -2.98 -2.62
N PRO A 136 -7.76 -4.33 -2.63
CA PRO A 136 -7.23 -5.08 -1.50
C PRO A 136 -5.73 -4.83 -1.31
N ASN A 137 -5.27 -4.97 -0.07
CA ASN A 137 -3.87 -4.83 0.38
C ASN A 137 -3.25 -3.46 0.07
N ARG A 138 -4.05 -2.40 0.04
CA ARG A 138 -3.62 -1.03 -0.22
C ARG A 138 -4.28 -0.05 0.73
N THR A 139 -3.51 0.88 1.26
CA THR A 139 -4.05 1.99 2.05
C THR A 139 -4.47 3.10 1.10
N HIS A 140 -5.75 3.43 1.08
CA HIS A 140 -6.27 4.49 0.20
C HIS A 140 -6.19 5.83 0.92
N ILE A 141 -5.58 6.82 0.30
CA ILE A 141 -5.55 8.21 0.74
C ILE A 141 -6.29 9.03 -0.31
N ILE A 142 -7.39 9.66 0.11
CA ILE A 142 -8.37 10.25 -0.78
C ILE A 142 -8.38 11.76 -0.57
N LEU A 143 -7.94 12.48 -1.59
CA LEU A 143 -7.90 13.93 -1.60
C LEU A 143 -9.24 14.50 -2.08
N THR A 144 -9.82 15.39 -1.28
CA THR A 144 -11.09 16.06 -1.60
C THR A 144 -11.15 17.45 -0.99
N ARG A 145 -11.80 18.40 -1.70
CA ARG A 145 -12.12 19.73 -1.16
C ARG A 145 -13.41 19.73 -0.34
N ASP A 146 -14.20 18.66 -0.42
CA ASP A 146 -15.42 18.52 0.36
C ASP A 146 -15.08 18.07 1.79
N ALA A 147 -15.16 19.01 2.73
CA ALA A 147 -14.90 18.78 4.15
C ALA A 147 -15.90 17.82 4.82
N ASN A 148 -17.04 17.55 4.19
CA ASN A 148 -18.08 16.65 4.72
C ASN A 148 -18.00 15.24 4.12
N TYR A 149 -17.13 15.01 3.14
CA TYR A 149 -16.99 13.72 2.50
C TYR A 149 -16.47 12.66 3.49
N LYS A 150 -17.15 11.51 3.52
CA LYS A 150 -16.81 10.38 4.37
C LYS A 150 -16.87 9.09 3.58
N THR A 151 -15.96 8.18 3.90
CA THR A 151 -15.92 6.83 3.34
C THR A 151 -15.27 5.90 4.35
N ASP A 152 -15.72 4.65 4.38
CA ASP A 152 -15.14 3.60 5.22
C ASP A 152 -13.92 2.93 4.54
N GLY A 153 -13.66 3.25 3.27
CA GLY A 153 -12.66 2.57 2.44
C GLY A 153 -11.28 3.24 2.38
N GLY A 154 -11.06 4.35 3.09
CA GLY A 154 -9.79 5.08 3.02
C GLY A 154 -9.67 6.27 3.97
N ILE A 155 -8.48 6.85 4.01
CA ILE A 155 -8.13 8.05 4.78
C ILE A 155 -8.48 9.27 3.93
N VAL A 156 -9.41 10.09 4.41
CA VAL A 156 -9.79 11.34 3.73
C VAL A 156 -8.88 12.48 4.18
N VAL A 157 -8.35 13.23 3.20
CA VAL A 157 -7.47 14.38 3.41
C VAL A 157 -7.88 15.53 2.49
N HIS A 158 -7.45 16.76 2.81
CA HIS A 158 -7.93 17.97 2.12
C HIS A 158 -6.84 18.75 1.38
N ASP A 159 -5.58 18.35 1.55
CA ASP A 159 -4.44 18.92 0.85
C ASP A 159 -3.34 17.86 0.64
N LEU A 160 -2.45 18.12 -0.32
CA LEU A 160 -1.38 17.19 -0.70
C LEU A 160 -0.39 16.95 0.44
N SER A 161 -0.10 17.98 1.25
CA SER A 161 0.87 17.85 2.35
C SER A 161 0.37 16.87 3.42
N THR A 162 -0.93 16.95 3.76
CA THR A 162 -1.60 16.01 4.66
C THR A 162 -1.65 14.60 4.05
N ALA A 163 -1.84 14.48 2.73
CA ALA A 163 -1.78 13.19 2.04
C ALA A 163 -0.41 12.51 2.18
N LEU A 164 0.68 13.27 2.00
CA LEU A 164 2.05 12.77 2.16
C LEU A 164 2.40 12.43 3.62
N ALA A 165 1.85 13.18 4.57
CA ALA A 165 1.98 12.88 5.99
C ALA A 165 1.24 11.58 6.36
N ALA A 166 0.04 11.36 5.81
CA ALA A 166 -0.71 10.12 5.98
C ALA A 166 0.02 8.91 5.36
N ALA A 167 0.74 9.13 4.26
CA ALA A 167 1.58 8.12 3.61
C ALA A 167 2.95 7.93 4.30
N SER A 168 3.18 8.50 5.49
CA SER A 168 4.53 8.65 6.01
C SER A 168 5.25 7.37 6.43
N SER A 169 4.48 6.34 6.76
CA SER A 169 5.01 5.00 7.07
C SER A 169 5.39 4.20 5.82
N ASP A 170 5.09 4.70 4.63
CA ASP A 170 5.46 4.06 3.37
C ASP A 170 6.74 4.66 2.81
N GLU A 171 7.64 3.77 2.36
CA GLU A 171 8.87 4.17 1.67
C GLU A 171 8.63 4.49 0.19
N GLU A 172 7.55 3.96 -0.39
CA GLU A 172 7.23 4.10 -1.81
C GLU A 172 5.71 4.30 -2.03
N PRO A 173 5.15 5.45 -1.60
CA PRO A 173 3.75 5.74 -1.87
C PRO A 173 3.52 6.06 -3.36
N PHE A 174 2.34 5.71 -3.84
CA PHE A 174 1.94 5.89 -5.23
C PHE A 174 0.86 6.95 -5.39
N ILE A 175 1.06 7.89 -6.31
CA ILE A 175 0.01 8.80 -6.77
C ILE A 175 -0.64 8.17 -8.00
N ILE A 176 -1.95 7.90 -7.92
CA ILE A 176 -2.69 7.16 -8.94
C ILE A 176 -3.76 8.01 -9.66
N GLY A 177 -3.69 9.33 -9.52
CA GLY A 177 -4.54 10.28 -10.24
C GLY A 177 -5.82 10.69 -9.51
N GLY A 178 -6.82 11.26 -10.17
CA GLY A 178 -6.89 11.59 -11.59
C GLY A 178 -6.11 12.85 -11.99
N GLY A 179 -6.47 13.46 -13.13
CA GLY A 179 -5.70 14.54 -13.77
C GLY A 179 -5.28 15.69 -12.85
N GLU A 180 -6.15 16.19 -11.98
CA GLU A 180 -5.79 17.25 -11.01
C GLU A 180 -4.75 16.79 -9.98
N ILE A 181 -4.84 15.53 -9.54
CA ILE A 181 -3.90 14.96 -8.56
C ILE A 181 -2.56 14.68 -9.21
N TYR A 182 -2.54 14.23 -10.47
CA TYR A 182 -1.29 14.08 -11.21
C TYR A 182 -0.57 15.42 -11.39
N LYS A 183 -1.29 16.51 -11.68
CA LYS A 183 -0.70 17.86 -11.76
C LYS A 183 -0.01 18.25 -10.44
N LEU A 184 -0.68 18.03 -9.32
CA LEU A 184 -0.11 18.26 -7.98
C LEU A 184 1.07 17.31 -7.69
N GLY A 185 0.96 16.06 -8.10
CA GLY A 185 1.99 15.04 -7.92
C GLY A 185 3.26 15.32 -8.71
N LEU A 186 3.14 15.92 -9.90
CA LEU A 186 4.27 16.22 -10.77
C LEU A 186 5.27 17.20 -10.14
N GLU A 187 4.85 18.02 -9.17
CA GLU A 187 5.75 18.94 -8.46
C GLU A 187 6.64 18.22 -7.43
N ILE A 188 6.24 17.04 -6.97
CA ILE A 188 6.85 16.37 -5.80
C ILE A 188 7.34 14.95 -6.08
N ALA A 189 6.88 14.30 -7.15
CA ALA A 189 7.21 12.92 -7.44
C ALA A 189 8.70 12.75 -7.78
N ASP A 190 9.31 11.64 -7.36
CA ASP A 190 10.67 11.27 -7.73
C ASP A 190 10.68 10.37 -8.98
N ARG A 191 9.60 9.62 -9.22
CA ARG A 191 9.48 8.64 -10.29
C ARG A 191 8.10 8.68 -10.96
N ILE A 192 8.05 8.34 -12.25
CA ILE A 192 6.81 8.08 -12.99
C ILE A 192 6.89 6.69 -13.61
N GLU A 193 5.93 5.83 -13.27
CA GLU A 193 5.67 4.56 -13.93
C GLU A 193 4.51 4.76 -14.91
N LEU A 194 4.83 4.97 -16.18
CA LEU A 194 3.86 5.36 -17.20
C LEU A 194 3.66 4.22 -18.19
N THR A 195 2.42 3.84 -18.45
CA THR A 195 2.06 2.95 -19.55
C THR A 195 1.64 3.82 -20.72
N ARG A 196 2.44 3.86 -21.80
CA ARG A 196 2.17 4.67 -23.00
C ARG A 196 1.38 3.85 -24.01
N VAL A 197 0.09 4.11 -24.14
CA VAL A 197 -0.83 3.42 -25.06
C VAL A 197 -0.74 4.04 -26.45
N HIS A 198 -0.48 3.21 -27.45
CA HIS A 198 -0.30 3.64 -28.84
C HIS A 198 -1.66 3.73 -29.53
N GLY A 199 -2.25 4.92 -29.49
CA GLY A 199 -3.54 5.22 -30.10
C GLY A 199 -3.88 6.70 -29.94
N SER A 200 -5.04 7.09 -30.47
CA SER A 200 -5.62 8.41 -30.25
C SER A 200 -7.03 8.23 -29.74
N PHE A 201 -7.35 8.93 -28.67
CA PHE A 201 -8.58 8.69 -27.91
C PHE A 201 -9.31 10.00 -27.67
N ASP A 202 -10.64 9.97 -27.82
CA ASP A 202 -11.49 11.11 -27.45
C ASP A 202 -11.71 11.10 -25.94
N VAL A 203 -11.03 11.98 -25.22
CA VAL A 203 -11.02 12.04 -23.75
C VAL A 203 -11.19 13.47 -23.22
N ASP A 204 -11.69 13.59 -21.99
CA ASP A 204 -11.83 14.86 -21.26
C ASP A 204 -10.73 15.09 -20.22
N THR A 205 -9.99 14.04 -19.87
CA THR A 205 -8.97 14.05 -18.83
C THR A 205 -7.63 13.64 -19.42
N TYR A 206 -6.59 14.42 -19.10
CA TYR A 206 -5.24 14.24 -19.61
C TYR A 206 -4.22 14.15 -18.46
N PHE A 207 -3.18 13.36 -18.67
CA PHE A 207 -1.99 13.33 -17.84
C PHE A 207 -1.22 14.64 -18.04
N PRO A 208 -0.60 15.23 -17.01
CA PRO A 208 0.13 16.47 -17.17
C PRO A 208 1.34 16.27 -18.10
N GLU A 209 1.59 17.25 -18.95
CA GLU A 209 2.85 17.33 -19.69
C GLU A 209 4.01 17.54 -18.71
N PHE A 210 5.14 16.91 -18.98
CA PHE A 210 6.36 17.06 -18.20
C PHE A 210 7.57 17.19 -19.13
N ASP A 211 8.54 18.01 -18.72
CA ASP A 211 9.71 18.34 -19.53
C ASP A 211 10.81 17.27 -19.37
N GLU A 212 11.34 16.77 -20.49
CA GLU A 212 12.49 15.85 -20.54
C GLU A 212 13.78 16.45 -19.94
N LYS A 213 13.84 17.77 -19.75
CA LYS A 213 14.93 18.40 -18.99
C LYS A 213 14.85 18.14 -17.49
N GLN A 214 13.67 17.80 -16.97
CA GLN A 214 13.45 17.48 -15.56
C GLN A 214 13.30 15.98 -15.32
N TRP A 215 13.00 15.21 -16.37
CA TRP A 215 12.69 13.80 -16.29
C TRP A 215 13.49 13.00 -17.32
N LYS A 216 14.08 11.91 -16.86
CA LYS A 216 14.86 11.01 -17.70
C LYS A 216 14.16 9.66 -17.80
N LEU A 217 13.93 9.19 -19.02
CA LEU A 217 13.51 7.82 -19.28
C LEU A 217 14.67 6.86 -18.95
N ILE A 218 14.46 5.97 -17.98
CA ILE A 218 15.49 5.01 -17.54
C ILE A 218 15.19 3.57 -17.95
N ARG A 219 13.93 3.25 -18.23
CA ARG A 219 13.49 1.92 -18.69
C ARG A 219 12.30 2.06 -19.62
N THR A 220 12.30 1.26 -20.67
CA THR A 220 11.14 1.05 -21.55
C THR A 220 11.01 -0.45 -21.85
N GLU A 221 9.78 -0.95 -21.92
CA GLU A 221 9.46 -2.33 -22.28
C GLU A 221 8.23 -2.32 -23.21
N HIS A 222 8.44 -2.73 -24.46
CA HIS A 222 7.41 -2.69 -25.50
C HIS A 222 6.49 -3.92 -25.43
N HIS A 223 5.19 -3.66 -25.49
CA HIS A 223 4.13 -4.65 -25.60
C HIS A 223 3.36 -4.46 -26.91
N PRO A 224 3.46 -5.41 -27.87
CA PRO A 224 2.69 -5.33 -29.10
C PRO A 224 1.19 -5.56 -28.83
N ALA A 225 0.35 -5.09 -29.75
CA ALA A 225 -1.05 -5.48 -29.78
C ALA A 225 -1.19 -6.99 -29.98
N ASP A 226 -2.16 -7.61 -29.30
CA ASP A 226 -2.42 -9.04 -29.35
C ASP A 226 -3.91 -9.35 -29.11
N ASP A 227 -4.29 -10.62 -29.05
CA ASP A 227 -5.68 -11.04 -28.84
C ASP A 227 -6.32 -10.53 -27.54
N LYS A 228 -5.52 -10.07 -26.57
CA LYS A 228 -5.97 -9.53 -25.27
C LYS A 228 -5.87 -8.00 -25.21
N HIS A 229 -5.09 -7.39 -26.09
CA HIS A 229 -4.76 -5.97 -26.08
C HIS A 229 -5.00 -5.38 -27.47
N GLU A 230 -6.10 -4.62 -27.61
CA GLU A 230 -6.45 -3.94 -28.87
C GLU A 230 -5.37 -2.95 -29.34
N TYR A 231 -4.65 -2.36 -28.40
CA TYR A 231 -3.60 -1.38 -28.64
C TYR A 231 -2.25 -1.90 -28.18
N ALA A 232 -1.20 -1.61 -28.93
CA ALA A 232 0.17 -1.73 -28.44
C ALA A 232 0.42 -0.67 -27.34
N PHE A 233 1.33 -0.95 -26.43
CA PHE A 233 1.71 -0.01 -25.38
C PHE A 233 3.15 -0.25 -24.91
N ASP A 234 3.76 0.78 -24.33
CA ASP A 234 5.08 0.68 -23.70
C ASP A 234 4.97 0.89 -22.20
N PHE A 235 5.64 0.06 -21.41
CA PHE A 235 5.89 0.38 -20.01
C PHE A 235 7.14 1.24 -19.90
N GLU A 236 6.97 2.48 -19.49
CA GLU A 236 8.03 3.47 -19.29
C GLU A 236 8.25 3.71 -17.79
N THR A 237 9.52 3.79 -17.39
CA THR A 237 9.93 4.28 -16.07
C THR A 237 10.76 5.53 -16.25
N TRP A 238 10.28 6.65 -15.71
CA TRP A 238 10.95 7.94 -15.71
C TRP A 238 11.41 8.30 -14.30
N GLU A 239 12.61 8.83 -14.18
CA GLU A 239 13.13 9.38 -12.91
C GLU A 239 13.40 10.87 -13.05
N ARG A 240 13.14 11.60 -11.97
CA ARG A 240 13.48 13.03 -11.90
C ARG A 240 15.01 13.19 -11.87
N ILE A 241 15.51 14.15 -12.65
CA ILE A 241 16.93 14.53 -12.73
C ILE A 241 17.34 15.36 -11.52
#